data_AF-A0A531AU00-F1
#
_entry.id   AF-A0A531AU00-F1
#
_cell.length_a   1.000
_cell.length_b   1.000
_cell.length_c   1.000
_cell.angle_alpha   90.00
_cell.angle_beta   90.00
_cell.angle_gamma   90.00
#
_symmetry.space_group_name_H-M   'P 1'
#
loop_
_entity.id
_entity.type
_entity.pdbx_description
1 polymer ?
#
loop_
_entity_poly.entity_id
_entity_poly.type
_entity_poly.pdbx_seq_one_letter_code
_entity_poly.pdbx_strand_id
1 'polypeptide(L)'
;SHEGAVLLADAETIERHEQNRHASPLLGMLGGPAVTELEILDENNPESYFARSDAFDMVLKLGSARSPARRGLATAMEIWIRHLVAVGVEIEPVERIEDEDWAWFVGLDAEATRIGNTLWAGDELDPEAAKRVIALFRLTFSDTGEVLPQVGARPVWLIMAMPPDRTIRMKPQNLVAGLPFRAPGTVN
;
A
#
# COMPACT_ATOMS: atom_id res chain seq x y z
N SER A 1 -0.51 -15.34 -14.83
CA SER A 1 0.30 -14.59 -15.83
C SER A 1 1.28 -13.67 -15.10
N HIS A 2 2.40 -13.33 -15.73
CA HIS A 2 3.50 -12.52 -15.16
C HIS A 2 3.47 -11.05 -15.61
N GLU A 3 2.58 -10.65 -16.52
CA GLU A 3 2.54 -9.28 -17.04
C GLU A 3 1.65 -8.37 -16.19
N GLY A 4 2.23 -7.28 -15.68
CA GLY A 4 1.51 -6.11 -15.16
C GLY A 4 1.42 -5.95 -13.64
N ALA A 5 1.93 -6.89 -12.84
CA ALA A 5 1.93 -6.76 -11.38
C ALA A 5 3.12 -5.92 -10.89
N VAL A 6 2.90 -5.06 -9.90
CA VAL A 6 3.97 -4.31 -9.26
C VAL A 6 4.72 -5.24 -8.28
N LEU A 7 6.04 -5.27 -8.39
CA LEU A 7 6.92 -6.04 -7.52
C LEU A 7 7.58 -5.10 -6.52
N LEU A 8 7.40 -5.37 -5.23
CA LEU A 8 8.03 -4.63 -4.14
C LEU A 8 9.14 -5.47 -3.53
N ALA A 9 10.33 -4.92 -3.50
CA ALA A 9 11.50 -5.52 -2.88
C ALA A 9 12.22 -4.48 -2.02
N ASP A 10 13.04 -4.96 -1.10
CA ASP A 10 13.91 -4.09 -0.33
C ASP A 10 14.89 -3.32 -1.24
N ALA A 11 15.01 -2.02 -1.00
CA ALA A 11 15.76 -1.12 -1.88
C ALA A 11 17.27 -1.39 -1.85
N GLU A 12 17.82 -1.67 -0.66
CA GLU A 12 19.25 -1.96 -0.49
C GLU A 12 19.63 -3.29 -1.16
N THR A 13 18.76 -4.30 -1.03
CA THR A 13 18.93 -5.58 -1.70
C THR A 13 18.92 -5.44 -3.21
N ILE A 14 17.99 -4.67 -3.78
CA ILE A 14 17.97 -4.40 -5.22
C ILE A 14 19.23 -3.66 -5.67
N GLU A 15 19.65 -2.62 -4.95
CA GLU A 15 20.87 -1.86 -5.28
C GLU A 15 22.11 -2.76 -5.31
N ARG A 16 22.29 -3.62 -4.29
CA ARG A 16 23.40 -4.59 -4.22
C ARG A 16 23.38 -5.57 -5.40
N HIS A 17 22.20 -6.05 -5.80
CA HIS A 17 22.06 -6.94 -6.95
C HIS A 17 22.39 -6.23 -8.28
N GLU A 18 21.95 -4.99 -8.46
CA GLU A 18 22.28 -4.19 -9.65
C GLU A 18 23.79 -3.90 -9.73
N GLN A 19 24.44 -3.54 -8.61
CA GLN A 19 25.90 -3.36 -8.55
C GLN A 19 26.66 -4.63 -8.97
N ASN A 20 26.23 -5.80 -8.49
CA ASN A 20 26.81 -7.09 -8.88
C ASN A 20 26.60 -7.40 -10.38
N ARG A 21 25.46 -7.01 -10.97
CA ARG A 21 25.24 -7.15 -12.44
C ARG A 21 26.13 -6.21 -13.24
N HIS A 22 26.34 -4.97 -12.79
CA HIS A 22 27.27 -4.06 -13.45
C HIS A 22 28.72 -4.59 -13.45
N ALA A 23 29.10 -5.38 -12.45
CA ALA A 23 30.39 -6.06 -12.42
C ALA A 23 30.48 -7.27 -13.38
N SER A 24 29.36 -7.76 -13.92
CA SER A 24 29.31 -8.90 -14.86
C SER A 24 28.46 -8.56 -16.11
N PRO A 25 29.08 -8.08 -17.21
CA PRO A 25 28.38 -7.63 -18.41
C PRO A 25 27.44 -8.66 -19.03
N LEU A 26 27.76 -9.96 -18.93
CA LEU A 26 26.89 -11.04 -19.43
C LEU A 26 25.58 -11.14 -18.64
N LEU A 27 25.64 -10.95 -17.32
CA LEU A 27 24.47 -11.02 -16.45
C LEU A 27 23.54 -9.81 -16.70
N GLY A 28 24.10 -8.63 -16.97
CA GLY A 28 23.32 -7.45 -17.36
C GLY A 28 22.69 -7.54 -18.75
N MET A 29 23.26 -8.32 -19.67
CA MET A 29 22.72 -8.50 -21.03
C MET A 29 21.66 -9.62 -21.13
N LEU A 30 21.73 -10.63 -20.26
CA LEU A 30 20.90 -11.83 -20.31
C LEU A 30 19.87 -11.92 -19.16
N GLY A 31 20.09 -11.18 -18.07
CA GLY A 31 19.19 -11.12 -16.92
C GLY A 31 18.13 -10.03 -17.07
N GLY A 32 16.90 -10.31 -16.67
CA GLY A 32 15.86 -9.29 -16.47
C GLY A 32 16.20 -8.36 -15.28
N PRO A 33 15.27 -7.47 -14.87
CA PRO A 33 15.47 -6.59 -13.71
C PRO A 33 15.80 -7.38 -12.43
N ALA A 34 16.59 -6.82 -11.49
CA ALA A 34 17.04 -7.58 -10.30
C ALA A 34 15.95 -8.26 -9.50
N VAL A 35 14.83 -7.56 -9.37
CA VAL A 35 13.68 -8.03 -8.61
C VAL A 35 13.13 -9.36 -9.13
N THR A 36 13.36 -9.71 -10.41
CA THR A 36 12.89 -10.95 -11.02
C THR A 36 13.71 -12.19 -10.62
N GLU A 37 14.90 -11.99 -10.05
CA GLU A 37 15.78 -13.06 -9.54
C GLU A 37 15.46 -13.43 -8.08
N LEU A 38 14.72 -12.58 -7.38
CA LEU A 38 14.36 -12.76 -5.97
C LEU A 38 13.10 -13.63 -5.84
N GLU A 39 13.00 -14.38 -4.75
CA GLU A 39 11.85 -15.26 -4.50
C GLU A 39 10.60 -14.45 -4.17
N ILE A 40 9.48 -14.78 -4.81
CA ILE A 40 8.20 -14.12 -4.52
C ILE A 40 7.59 -14.71 -3.25
N LEU A 41 7.22 -13.85 -2.30
CA LEU A 41 6.44 -14.24 -1.13
C LEU A 41 4.99 -14.51 -1.55
N ASP A 42 4.52 -15.74 -1.29
CA ASP A 42 3.14 -16.15 -1.52
C ASP A 42 2.60 -17.05 -0.40
N GLU A 43 1.40 -17.59 -0.59
CA GLU A 43 0.70 -18.39 0.41
C GLU A 43 1.34 -19.78 0.68
N ASN A 44 2.25 -20.23 -0.18
CA ASN A 44 2.86 -21.56 -0.13
C ASN A 44 4.26 -21.57 0.50
N ASN A 45 4.88 -20.40 0.70
CA ASN A 45 6.22 -20.28 1.31
C ASN A 45 6.32 -19.40 2.58
N PRO A 46 5.31 -19.33 3.47
CA PRO A 46 5.40 -18.49 4.66
C PRO A 46 6.49 -18.94 5.65
N GLU A 47 6.72 -20.24 5.79
CA GLU A 47 7.79 -20.77 6.66
C GLU A 47 9.19 -20.31 6.20
N SER A 48 9.37 -20.23 4.88
CA SER A 48 10.61 -19.74 4.27
C SER A 48 10.85 -18.28 4.62
N TYR A 49 9.81 -17.44 4.61
CA TYR A 49 9.93 -16.05 5.06
C TYR A 49 10.33 -15.95 6.54
N PHE A 50 9.65 -16.66 7.44
CA PHE A 50 9.95 -16.57 8.88
C PHE A 50 11.36 -17.04 9.23
N ALA A 51 11.90 -18.03 8.52
CA ALA A 51 13.25 -18.54 8.75
C ALA A 51 14.36 -17.52 8.40
N ARG A 52 14.09 -16.54 7.53
CA ARG A 52 15.08 -15.57 7.02
C ARG A 52 14.49 -14.17 6.86
N SER A 53 13.59 -13.78 7.76
CA SER A 53 12.91 -12.47 7.68
C SER A 53 13.88 -11.29 7.68
N ASP A 54 15.05 -11.44 8.32
CA ASP A 54 16.14 -10.45 8.34
C ASP A 54 17.05 -10.49 7.10
N ALA A 55 16.81 -11.38 6.13
CA ALA A 55 17.59 -11.45 4.89
C ALA A 55 17.11 -10.47 3.80
N PHE A 56 15.87 -9.99 3.91
CA PHE A 56 15.25 -9.04 2.98
C PHE A 56 15.34 -9.46 1.50
N ASP A 57 15.37 -10.77 1.23
CA ASP A 57 15.64 -11.38 -0.09
C ASP A 57 14.39 -11.88 -0.82
N MET A 58 13.19 -11.54 -0.30
CA MET A 58 11.91 -11.89 -0.89
C MET A 58 11.16 -10.67 -1.44
N VAL A 59 10.32 -10.90 -2.45
CA VAL A 59 9.55 -9.89 -3.16
C VAL A 59 8.06 -10.02 -2.84
N LEU A 60 7.43 -8.91 -2.48
CA LEU A 60 5.98 -8.84 -2.37
C LEU A 60 5.38 -8.44 -3.73
N LYS A 61 4.60 -9.36 -4.33
CA LYS A 61 3.92 -9.10 -5.60
C LYS A 61 2.55 -8.47 -5.38
N LEU A 62 2.47 -7.14 -5.51
CA LEU A 62 1.20 -6.40 -5.55
C LEU A 62 0.51 -6.62 -6.90
N GLY A 63 -0.14 -7.79 -7.01
CA GLY A 63 -0.97 -8.17 -8.16
C GLY A 63 -2.36 -7.53 -8.10
N SER A 64 -3.38 -8.26 -8.56
CA SER A 64 -4.77 -7.81 -8.48
C SER A 64 -5.22 -7.58 -7.04
N ALA A 65 -6.38 -6.95 -6.86
CA ALA A 65 -7.08 -6.80 -5.58
C ALA A 65 -7.25 -8.14 -4.85
N ARG A 66 -7.39 -9.25 -5.59
CA ARG A 66 -7.49 -10.60 -5.03
C ARG A 66 -6.14 -11.27 -4.75
N SER A 67 -5.03 -10.55 -4.87
CA SER A 67 -3.71 -11.13 -4.58
C SER A 67 -3.52 -11.36 -3.08
N PRO A 68 -2.85 -12.45 -2.67
CA PRO A 68 -2.50 -12.68 -1.27
C PRO A 68 -1.73 -11.51 -0.65
N ALA A 69 -0.84 -10.89 -1.43
CA ALA A 69 -0.05 -9.74 -0.99
C ALA A 69 -0.91 -8.55 -0.55
N ARG A 70 -1.89 -8.13 -1.37
CA ARG A 70 -2.77 -7.01 -1.02
C ARG A 70 -3.69 -7.37 0.15
N ARG A 71 -4.22 -8.60 0.21
CA ARG A 71 -5.00 -9.06 1.38
C ARG A 71 -4.18 -9.05 2.66
N GLY A 72 -2.95 -9.57 2.62
CA GLY A 72 -2.05 -9.58 3.77
C GLY A 72 -1.71 -8.16 4.25
N LEU A 73 -1.46 -7.24 3.32
CA LEU A 73 -1.25 -5.83 3.66
C LEU A 73 -2.49 -5.18 4.27
N ALA A 74 -3.69 -5.47 3.75
CA ALA A 74 -4.95 -5.01 4.34
C ALA A 74 -5.10 -5.50 5.79
N THR A 75 -4.92 -6.79 6.03
CA THR A 75 -4.95 -7.37 7.38
C THR A 75 -3.90 -6.76 8.31
N ALA A 76 -2.67 -6.51 7.82
CA ALA A 76 -1.65 -5.85 8.61
C ALA A 76 -2.06 -4.42 9.02
N MET A 77 -2.72 -3.67 8.13
CA MET A 77 -3.26 -2.35 8.43
C MET A 77 -4.41 -2.40 9.43
N GLU A 78 -5.33 -3.37 9.32
CA GLU A 78 -6.41 -3.59 10.30
C GLU A 78 -5.85 -3.85 11.69
N ILE A 79 -4.86 -4.75 11.80
CA ILE A 79 -4.17 -5.07 13.07
C ILE A 79 -3.49 -3.83 13.63
N TRP A 80 -2.80 -3.05 12.79
CA TRP A 80 -2.12 -1.82 13.20
C TRP A 80 -3.10 -0.78 13.78
N ILE A 81 -4.21 -0.52 13.08
CA ILE A 81 -5.25 0.42 13.54
C ILE A 81 -5.86 -0.07 14.86
N ARG A 82 -6.24 -1.35 14.92
CA ARG A 82 -6.80 -1.93 16.14
C ARG A 82 -5.83 -1.85 17.31
N HIS A 83 -4.54 -2.08 17.07
CA HIS A 83 -3.53 -2.04 18.12
C HIS A 83 -3.28 -0.64 18.67
N LEU A 84 -3.17 0.37 17.80
CA LEU A 84 -2.76 1.72 18.22
C LEU A 84 -3.91 2.61 18.70
N VAL A 85 -5.10 2.46 18.13
CA VAL A 85 -6.24 3.35 18.45
C VAL A 85 -7.47 2.59 18.95
N ALA A 86 -7.39 1.27 19.11
CA ALA A 86 -8.49 0.42 19.60
C ALA A 86 -9.78 0.48 18.74
N VAL A 87 -9.70 0.92 17.48
CA VAL A 87 -10.85 0.97 16.56
C VAL A 87 -10.90 -0.29 15.68
N GLY A 88 -12.10 -0.84 15.50
CA GLY A 88 -12.37 -1.93 14.56
C GLY A 88 -12.67 -1.41 13.17
N VAL A 89 -11.94 -1.91 12.18
CA VAL A 89 -12.13 -1.60 10.76
C VAL A 89 -12.03 -2.86 9.92
N GLU A 90 -12.66 -2.84 8.75
CA GLU A 90 -12.48 -3.83 7.69
C GLU A 90 -11.87 -3.12 6.48
N ILE A 91 -10.84 -3.71 5.88
CA ILE A 91 -10.10 -3.16 4.76
C ILE A 91 -10.12 -4.15 3.60
N GLU A 92 -10.80 -3.79 2.53
CA GLU A 92 -10.87 -4.58 1.30
C GLU A 92 -9.96 -4.00 0.22
N PRO A 93 -9.03 -4.76 -0.38
CA PRO A 93 -8.32 -4.31 -1.56
C PRO A 93 -9.29 -4.18 -2.75
N VAL A 94 -9.17 -3.09 -3.51
CA VAL A 94 -10.00 -2.83 -4.70
C VAL A 94 -9.14 -2.48 -5.90
N GLU A 95 -9.68 -2.63 -7.11
CA GLU A 95 -8.94 -2.29 -8.34
C GLU A 95 -9.09 -0.82 -8.73
N ARG A 96 -10.25 -0.23 -8.40
CA ARG A 96 -10.58 1.15 -8.74
C ARG A 96 -11.56 1.70 -7.70
N ILE A 97 -11.61 3.02 -7.59
CA ILE A 97 -12.65 3.72 -6.84
C ILE A 97 -13.85 3.86 -7.78
N GLU A 98 -14.99 3.27 -7.41
CA GLU A 98 -16.23 3.29 -8.23
C GLU A 98 -17.29 4.25 -7.68
N ASP A 99 -17.06 4.83 -6.50
CA ASP A 99 -18.06 5.57 -5.74
C ASP A 99 -17.94 7.08 -6.00
N GLU A 100 -19.05 7.71 -6.39
CA GLU A 100 -19.14 9.16 -6.58
C GLU A 100 -19.17 9.90 -5.23
N ASP A 101 -19.65 9.25 -4.17
CA ASP A 101 -19.73 9.80 -2.81
C ASP A 101 -18.39 9.64 -2.05
N TRP A 102 -17.34 10.26 -2.59
CA TRP A 102 -16.01 10.33 -1.97
C TRP A 102 -16.04 11.11 -0.65
N ALA A 103 -16.16 10.40 0.47
CA ALA A 103 -16.30 11.01 1.80
C ALA A 103 -14.98 11.33 2.50
N TRP A 104 -13.93 10.53 2.25
CA TRP A 104 -12.62 10.69 2.88
C TRP A 104 -11.55 9.84 2.15
N PHE A 105 -10.28 10.21 2.27
CA PHE A 105 -9.17 9.37 1.85
C PHE A 105 -7.98 9.48 2.81
N VAL A 106 -7.09 8.49 2.75
CA VAL A 106 -5.78 8.52 3.41
C VAL A 106 -4.72 8.03 2.41
N GLY A 107 -3.71 8.86 2.17
CA GLY A 107 -2.51 8.43 1.45
C GLY A 107 -1.62 7.60 2.37
N LEU A 108 -1.23 6.41 1.92
CA LEU A 108 -0.33 5.50 2.63
C LEU A 108 1.15 5.88 2.47
N ASP A 109 1.44 6.81 1.57
CA ASP A 109 2.77 7.40 1.35
C ASP A 109 2.61 8.87 0.92
N ALA A 110 3.74 9.57 0.72
CA ALA A 110 3.74 10.98 0.36
C ALA A 110 3.14 11.25 -1.03
N GLU A 111 3.39 10.39 -2.01
CA GLU A 111 2.88 10.56 -3.36
C GLU A 111 1.37 10.27 -3.41
N ALA A 112 0.91 9.25 -2.70
CA ALA A 112 -0.51 8.96 -2.55
C ALA A 112 -1.26 10.10 -1.84
N THR A 113 -0.63 10.71 -0.83
CA THR A 113 -1.20 11.88 -0.14
C THR A 113 -1.35 13.06 -1.10
N ARG A 114 -0.33 13.31 -1.93
CA ARG A 114 -0.37 14.36 -2.95
C ARG A 114 -1.50 14.11 -3.97
N ILE A 115 -1.58 12.90 -4.51
CA ILE A 115 -2.62 12.50 -5.47
C ILE A 115 -4.02 12.68 -4.86
N GLY A 116 -4.23 12.15 -3.65
CA GLY A 116 -5.53 12.26 -2.98
C GLY A 116 -5.92 13.70 -2.67
N ASN A 117 -4.98 14.55 -2.26
CA ASN A 117 -5.25 15.98 -2.02
C ASN A 117 -5.71 16.69 -3.31
N THR A 118 -5.07 16.42 -4.45
CA THR A 118 -5.49 16.97 -5.75
C THR A 118 -6.91 16.55 -6.09
N LEU A 119 -7.23 15.25 -5.97
CA LEU A 119 -8.58 14.73 -6.23
C LEU A 119 -9.62 15.32 -5.26
N TRP A 120 -9.26 15.47 -3.99
CA TRP A 120 -10.13 16.05 -2.96
C TRP A 120 -10.42 17.53 -3.18
N ALA A 121 -9.46 18.29 -3.71
CA ALA A 121 -9.66 19.69 -4.08
C ALA A 121 -10.56 19.86 -5.31
N GLY A 122 -10.88 18.78 -6.03
CA GLY A 122 -11.60 18.82 -7.30
C GLY A 122 -10.72 19.26 -8.48
N ASP A 123 -9.39 19.25 -8.31
CA ASP A 123 -8.45 19.59 -9.36
C ASP A 123 -8.24 18.42 -10.34
N GLU A 124 -7.86 18.74 -11.57
CA GLU A 124 -7.54 17.72 -12.57
C GLU A 124 -6.23 17.00 -12.21
N LEU A 125 -6.30 15.68 -12.10
CA LEU A 125 -5.13 14.85 -11.83
C LEU A 125 -4.35 14.61 -13.13
N ASP A 126 -3.06 14.92 -13.11
CA ASP A 126 -2.13 14.56 -14.18
C ASP A 126 -2.23 13.05 -14.50
N PRO A 127 -2.45 12.65 -15.77
CA PRO A 127 -2.50 11.24 -16.17
C PRO A 127 -1.29 10.41 -15.73
N GLU A 128 -0.10 11.01 -15.66
CA GLU A 128 1.09 10.32 -15.16
C GLU A 128 1.05 10.12 -13.64
N ALA A 129 0.39 11.02 -12.90
CA ALA A 129 0.14 10.83 -11.48
C ALA A 129 -0.86 9.70 -11.22
N ALA A 130 -1.91 9.57 -12.04
CA ALA A 130 -2.87 8.48 -11.91
C ALA A 130 -2.21 7.10 -12.09
N LYS A 131 -1.28 6.97 -13.04
CA LYS A 131 -0.51 5.73 -13.29
C LYS A 131 0.42 5.32 -12.13
N ARG A 132 0.68 6.23 -11.18
CA ARG A 132 1.52 5.94 -10.01
C ARG A 132 0.77 5.24 -8.91
N VAL A 133 -0.56 5.19 -8.93
CA VAL A 133 -1.33 4.42 -7.94
C VAL A 133 -1.07 2.94 -8.16
N ILE A 134 -0.53 2.28 -7.14
CA ILE A 134 -0.13 0.86 -7.21
C ILE A 134 -1.03 -0.07 -6.39
N ALA A 135 -1.77 0.48 -5.43
CA ALA A 135 -2.79 -0.24 -4.68
C ALA A 135 -3.84 0.71 -4.12
N LEU A 136 -5.08 0.21 -4.06
CA LEU A 136 -6.24 0.89 -3.50
C LEU A 136 -6.92 -0.03 -2.51
N PHE A 137 -7.44 0.54 -1.42
CA PHE A 137 -8.22 -0.18 -0.44
C PHE A 137 -9.45 0.62 -0.03
N ARG A 138 -10.53 -0.10 0.24
CA ARG A 138 -11.75 0.41 0.84
C ARG A 138 -11.73 0.07 2.32
N LEU A 139 -11.75 1.09 3.18
CA LEU A 139 -11.88 0.92 4.62
C LEU A 139 -13.33 1.22 5.03
N THR A 140 -13.93 0.34 5.83
CA THR A 140 -15.19 0.55 6.53
C THR A 140 -14.97 0.43 8.03
N PHE A 141 -15.62 1.31 8.80
CA PHE A 141 -15.58 1.22 10.26
C PHE A 141 -16.64 0.25 10.75
N SER A 142 -16.28 -0.58 11.73
CA SER A 142 -17.24 -1.51 12.35
C SER A 142 -18.27 -0.78 13.22
N ASP A 143 -17.90 0.38 13.79
CA ASP A 143 -18.78 1.25 14.56
C ASP A 143 -18.71 2.68 14.01
N THR A 144 -19.84 3.20 13.53
CA THR A 144 -19.94 4.57 13.01
C THR A 144 -19.86 5.63 14.12
N GLY A 145 -20.03 5.24 15.38
CA GLY A 145 -19.83 6.11 16.55
C GLY A 145 -18.39 6.59 16.72
N GLU A 146 -17.43 5.82 16.23
CA GLU A 146 -15.98 6.12 16.24
C GLU A 146 -15.56 7.08 15.11
N VAL A 147 -16.49 7.44 14.22
CA VAL A 147 -16.22 8.21 13.00
C VAL A 147 -16.81 9.61 13.12
N LEU A 148 -16.19 10.59 12.44
CA LEU A 148 -16.78 11.89 12.26
C LEU A 148 -18.20 11.77 11.67
N PRO A 149 -19.23 12.44 12.26
CA PRO A 149 -20.62 12.31 11.81
C PRO A 149 -20.82 12.63 10.33
N GLN A 150 -20.03 13.57 9.80
CA GLN A 150 -20.08 13.92 8.39
C GLN A 150 -19.69 12.74 7.49
N VAL A 151 -18.74 11.89 7.85
CA VAL A 151 -18.33 10.71 7.06
C VAL A 151 -19.35 9.58 7.24
N GLY A 152 -19.73 9.29 8.49
CA GLY A 152 -20.75 8.28 8.80
C GLY A 152 -20.33 6.86 8.37
N ALA A 153 -21.23 6.15 7.70
CA ALA A 153 -21.01 4.78 7.21
C ALA A 153 -20.31 4.69 5.85
N ARG A 154 -19.92 5.84 5.26
CA ARG A 154 -19.30 5.89 3.94
C ARG A 154 -17.87 5.34 3.98
N PRO A 155 -17.38 4.73 2.89
CA PRO A 155 -16.04 4.18 2.86
C PRO A 155 -14.97 5.28 2.97
N VAL A 156 -13.83 4.91 3.55
CA VAL A 156 -12.59 5.67 3.48
C VAL A 156 -11.65 5.01 2.48
N TRP A 157 -11.13 5.79 1.54
CA TRP A 157 -10.22 5.26 0.52
C TRP A 157 -8.76 5.34 0.97
N LEU A 158 -8.07 4.21 1.00
CA LEU A 158 -6.63 4.16 1.26
C LEU A 158 -5.89 4.03 -0.07
N ILE A 159 -4.93 4.91 -0.31
CA ILE A 159 -4.21 5.01 -1.58
C ILE A 159 -2.74 4.73 -1.32
N MET A 160 -2.13 3.84 -2.11
CA MET A 160 -0.69 3.67 -2.17
C MET A 160 -0.19 4.00 -3.57
N ALA A 161 0.87 4.79 -3.67
CA ALA A 161 1.44 5.24 -4.92
C ALA A 161 2.96 5.14 -4.94
N MET A 162 3.49 5.04 -6.16
CA MET A 162 4.92 4.96 -6.41
C MET A 162 5.45 6.32 -6.91
N PRO A 163 6.34 6.99 -6.14
CA PRO A 163 6.99 8.21 -6.59
C PRO A 163 7.91 7.98 -7.81
N PRO A 164 8.39 9.05 -8.49
CA PRO A 164 9.20 8.92 -9.72
C PRO A 164 10.50 8.14 -9.54
N ASP A 165 11.09 8.19 -8.35
CA ASP A 165 12.29 7.45 -7.95
C ASP A 165 12.02 5.96 -7.67
N ARG A 166 10.77 5.51 -7.84
CA ARG A 166 10.29 4.13 -7.61
C ARG A 166 10.54 3.59 -6.22
N THR A 167 10.82 4.47 -5.25
CA THR A 167 11.11 4.07 -3.86
C THR A 167 9.92 4.42 -2.97
N ILE A 168 9.06 3.44 -2.74
CA ILE A 168 7.88 3.62 -1.88
C ILE A 168 8.33 3.68 -0.43
N ARG A 169 7.82 4.68 0.30
CA ARG A 169 8.01 4.83 1.74
C ARG A 169 6.64 4.91 2.40
N MET A 170 6.12 3.75 2.80
CA MET A 170 4.84 3.68 3.50
C MET A 170 4.94 4.43 4.84
N LYS A 171 3.88 5.17 5.17
CA LYS A 171 3.71 5.97 6.37
C LYS A 171 2.57 5.41 7.20
N PRO A 172 2.78 4.36 8.01
CA PRO A 172 1.73 3.75 8.83
C PRO A 172 1.12 4.73 9.85
N GLN A 173 1.84 5.80 10.23
CA GLN A 173 1.31 6.89 11.04
C GLN A 173 0.11 7.60 10.41
N ASN A 174 -0.03 7.57 9.08
CA ASN A 174 -1.17 8.18 8.39
C ASN A 174 -2.47 7.41 8.70
N LEU A 175 -2.40 6.12 9.06
CA LEU A 175 -3.56 5.35 9.51
C LEU A 175 -4.00 5.73 10.94
N VAL A 176 -3.17 6.45 11.69
CA VAL A 176 -3.51 6.93 13.04
C VAL A 176 -3.93 8.39 13.01
N ALA A 177 -3.22 9.22 12.25
CA ALA A 177 -3.47 10.66 12.20
C ALA A 177 -4.45 11.09 11.09
N GLY A 178 -4.57 10.29 10.04
CA GLY A 178 -5.31 10.65 8.82
C GLY A 178 -6.72 10.09 8.73
N LEU A 179 -7.08 9.09 9.55
CA LEU A 179 -8.44 8.54 9.55
C LEU A 179 -9.42 9.51 10.23
N PRO A 180 -10.69 9.53 9.80
CA PRO A 180 -11.71 10.47 10.28
C PRO A 180 -12.28 10.01 11.64
N PHE A 181 -11.40 9.77 12.61
CA PHE A 181 -11.81 9.42 13.96
C PHE A 181 -12.60 10.57 14.59
N ARG A 182 -13.61 10.20 15.36
CA ARG A 182 -14.26 11.15 16.24
C ARG A 182 -13.27 11.56 17.33
N ALA A 183 -13.18 12.86 17.61
CA ALA A 183 -12.37 13.32 18.72
C ALA A 183 -12.87 12.66 20.02
N PRO A 184 -11.97 12.20 20.91
CA PRO A 184 -12.38 11.70 22.22
C PRO A 184 -13.19 12.80 22.91
N GLY A 185 -14.43 12.47 23.26
CA GLY A 185 -15.36 13.45 23.80
C GLY A 185 -14.83 14.05 25.09
N THR A 186 -14.75 15.38 25.15
CA THR A 186 -14.94 16.10 26.42
C THR A 186 -16.28 15.64 26.96
N VAL A 187 -16.26 14.96 28.11
CA VAL A 187 -17.47 14.61 28.85
C VAL A 187 -18.17 15.93 29.17
N ASN A 188 -19.36 16.15 28.59
CA ASN A 188 -20.27 17.21 29.03
C ASN A 188 -20.85 16.87 30.40
#